data_AF-A0A3P6EZN7-F1
#
_entry.id   AF-A0A3P6EZN7-F1
#
_cell.length_a   1.000
_cell.length_b   1.000
_cell.length_c   1.000
_cell.angle_alpha   90.00
_cell.angle_beta   90.00
_cell.angle_gamma   90.00
#
_symmetry.space_group_name_H-M   'P 1'
#
loop_
_entity.id
_entity.type
_entity.pdbx_description
1 polymer ?
#
loop_
_entity_poly.entity_id
_entity_poly.type
_entity_poly.pdbx_seq_one_letter_code
_entity_poly.pdbx_strand_id
1 'polypeptide(L)'
;MAASAAFSVRASVGTKVSPLISIDDNVSVQTKVSYKWQWKFKGNSIGPRGPQARQEEDLKSFRQWGSKTPGHPENFETPGIEVTTGPLGQGIANAVGLALAEKHLAARFNKPGAKVCDPWRWLSDGGISNEAAFLAGHWGLGKLIAFYDDNHISIDGDTAIAFTENVDQRFEALGWHVIWVKNFNTGYDEIRAAIKEAKAVTDKPTLIKVTTTIGYGSPNKANSYSVHGACVYITNTLDL
;
A
#
# COMPACT_ATOMS: atom_id res chain seq x y z
N MET A 1 5.34 11.29 13.77
CA MET A 1 6.04 10.44 12.77
C MET A 1 5.19 9.18 12.60
N ALA A 2 4.55 8.98 11.45
CA ALA A 2 3.62 7.86 11.24
C ALA A 2 4.30 6.67 10.53
N ALA A 3 3.87 5.46 10.87
CA ALA A 3 4.37 4.21 10.29
C ALA A 3 4.13 4.14 8.78
N SER A 4 5.14 3.71 8.02
CA SER A 4 5.03 3.50 6.58
C SER A 4 4.89 2.00 6.26
N ALA A 5 3.81 1.63 5.61
CA ALA A 5 3.74 0.43 4.78
C ALA A 5 3.86 0.90 3.32
N ALA A 6 4.92 0.47 2.62
CA ALA A 6 5.08 0.73 1.20
C ALA A 6 4.28 -0.31 0.40
N PHE A 7 3.26 0.12 -0.36
CA PHE A 7 2.62 -0.72 -1.37
C PHE A 7 3.12 -0.31 -2.76
N SER A 8 3.69 -1.27 -3.50
CA SER A 8 4.09 -1.13 -4.91
C SER A 8 2.87 -1.02 -5.82
N VAL A 9 2.98 -0.23 -6.90
CA VAL A 9 1.96 -0.10 -7.94
C VAL A 9 2.60 -0.32 -9.30
N ARG A 10 2.06 -1.26 -10.10
CA ARG A 10 2.49 -1.47 -11.49
C ARG A 10 1.49 -0.82 -12.48
N ALA A 11 2.00 -0.15 -13.51
CA ALA A 11 1.22 0.29 -14.67
C ALA A 11 1.09 -0.82 -15.74
N SER A 12 -0.07 -0.96 -16.37
CA SER A 12 -0.26 -1.75 -17.60
C SER A 12 -0.53 -0.79 -18.76
N VAL A 13 0.27 -0.91 -19.83
CA VAL A 13 0.00 -0.32 -21.14
C VAL A 13 -0.59 -1.44 -22.00
N GLY A 14 -1.80 -1.24 -22.52
CA GLY A 14 -2.51 -2.25 -23.29
C GLY A 14 -1.90 -2.47 -24.66
N THR A 15 -1.11 -3.54 -24.82
CA THR A 15 -0.99 -4.29 -26.08
C THR A 15 -0.99 -5.79 -25.74
N LYS A 16 -1.81 -6.55 -26.47
CA LYS A 16 -2.15 -7.97 -26.20
C LYS A 16 -0.91 -8.87 -26.06
N VAL A 17 -0.50 -9.21 -24.83
CA VAL A 17 0.08 -10.50 -24.41
C VAL A 17 -0.18 -10.68 -22.89
N SER A 18 -0.76 -11.83 -22.50
CA SER A 18 -1.17 -12.29 -21.15
C SER A 18 -0.05 -12.32 -20.08
N PRO A 19 -0.31 -12.56 -18.76
CA PRO A 19 -1.56 -12.84 -18.05
C PRO A 19 -1.96 -11.78 -17.00
N LEU A 20 -3.26 -11.73 -16.73
CA LEU A 20 -3.99 -10.80 -15.88
C LEU A 20 -3.69 -10.98 -14.38
N ILE A 21 -3.75 -9.89 -13.61
CA ILE A 21 -4.32 -9.92 -12.26
C ILE A 21 -5.69 -9.25 -12.37
N SER A 22 -6.74 -10.07 -12.51
CA SER A 22 -8.08 -9.75 -12.02
C SER A 22 -8.15 -10.13 -10.54
N ILE A 23 -8.91 -9.39 -9.76
CA ILE A 23 -9.45 -9.89 -8.50
C ILE A 23 -10.64 -10.74 -8.94
N ASP A 24 -10.43 -12.04 -9.14
CA ASP A 24 -11.52 -12.96 -9.50
C ASP A 24 -12.38 -13.26 -8.27
N ASP A 25 -13.70 -13.25 -8.48
CA ASP A 25 -14.77 -13.54 -7.52
C ASP A 25 -14.83 -15.01 -7.03
N ASN A 26 -13.77 -15.80 -7.22
CA ASN A 26 -13.75 -17.23 -6.91
C ASN A 26 -12.48 -17.66 -6.18
N VAL A 27 -12.48 -17.58 -4.85
CA VAL A 27 -11.62 -18.44 -4.01
C VAL A 27 -12.52 -19.16 -3.02
N SER A 28 -12.74 -20.45 -3.28
CA SER A 28 -13.43 -21.36 -2.37
C SER A 28 -12.52 -21.73 -1.19
N VAL A 29 -13.05 -21.60 0.02
CA VAL A 29 -12.41 -22.07 1.25
C VAL A 29 -12.66 -23.58 1.34
N GLN A 30 -11.64 -24.40 1.07
CA GLN A 30 -11.67 -25.81 1.47
C GLN A 30 -11.00 -25.99 2.83
N THR A 31 -11.82 -26.21 3.85
CA THR A 31 -11.40 -26.69 5.16
C THR A 31 -10.95 -28.15 5.07
N LYS A 32 -9.67 -28.42 5.35
CA LYS A 32 -9.22 -29.74 5.82
C LYS A 32 -8.11 -29.58 6.84
N VAL A 33 -8.46 -29.83 8.09
CA VAL A 33 -7.56 -29.95 9.23
C VAL A 33 -6.78 -31.25 9.08
N SER A 34 -5.44 -31.19 9.05
CA SER A 34 -4.60 -32.33 9.45
C SER A 34 -3.24 -31.83 9.92
N TYR A 35 -2.95 -32.09 11.18
CA TYR A 35 -1.70 -31.78 11.87
C TYR A 35 -0.53 -32.58 11.27
N LYS A 36 0.35 -31.90 10.55
CA LYS A 36 1.75 -32.26 10.30
C LYS A 36 2.43 -31.04 9.67
N TRP A 37 3.31 -30.39 10.43
CA TRP A 37 4.13 -29.26 9.94
C TRP A 37 5.14 -29.77 8.91
N GLN A 38 4.68 -29.88 7.66
CA GLN A 38 5.53 -29.84 6.49
C GLN A 38 5.13 -28.59 5.72
N TRP A 39 6.04 -27.62 5.68
CA TRP A 39 5.93 -26.46 4.80
C TRP A 39 5.97 -26.95 3.34
N LYS A 40 4.82 -27.35 2.81
CA LYS A 40 4.64 -27.58 1.38
C LYS A 40 4.30 -26.24 0.75
N PHE A 41 5.35 -25.51 0.37
CA PHE A 41 5.23 -24.38 -0.53
C PHE A 41 4.81 -24.88 -1.91
N LYS A 42 3.51 -24.80 -2.23
CA LYS A 42 3.05 -24.85 -3.61
C LYS A 42 2.91 -23.40 -4.10
N GLY A 43 3.98 -22.90 -4.73
CA GLY A 43 3.99 -21.62 -5.45
C GLY A 43 5.04 -20.63 -4.94
N ASN A 44 6.19 -20.57 -5.60
CA ASN A 44 7.34 -19.74 -5.26
C ASN A 44 7.18 -18.28 -5.75
N SER A 45 6.34 -17.46 -5.11
CA SER A 45 6.48 -16.00 -5.24
C SER A 45 5.66 -15.24 -4.19
N ILE A 46 6.31 -14.31 -3.50
CA ILE A 46 5.63 -13.23 -2.75
C ILE A 46 6.23 -11.92 -3.27
N GLY A 47 5.47 -11.24 -4.14
CA GLY A 47 5.88 -10.10 -4.97
C GLY A 47 4.99 -10.02 -6.22
N PRO A 48 5.15 -9.03 -7.13
CA PRO A 48 4.39 -9.03 -8.37
C PRO A 48 4.55 -10.38 -9.07
N ARG A 49 3.45 -11.11 -9.30
CA ARG A 49 3.51 -12.42 -9.98
C ARG A 49 4.04 -12.19 -11.41
N GLY A 50 5.19 -12.78 -11.72
CA GLY A 50 5.84 -12.64 -13.02
C GLY A 50 7.37 -12.83 -12.95
N PRO A 51 8.09 -12.62 -14.07
CA PRO A 51 9.55 -12.84 -14.18
C PRO A 51 10.42 -11.99 -13.25
N GLN A 52 9.82 -11.00 -12.58
CA GLN A 52 10.46 -10.03 -11.69
C GLN A 52 10.09 -10.25 -10.22
N ALA A 53 9.35 -11.32 -9.90
CA ALA A 53 8.98 -11.64 -8.52
C ALA A 53 10.21 -11.92 -7.66
N ARG A 54 10.20 -11.44 -6.41
CA ARG A 54 11.21 -11.80 -5.41
C ARG A 54 11.13 -13.28 -5.13
N GLN A 55 12.27 -13.95 -5.22
CA GLN A 55 12.41 -15.36 -4.84
C GLN A 55 12.58 -15.48 -3.32
N GLU A 56 12.53 -16.70 -2.80
CA GLU A 56 12.66 -16.94 -1.37
C GLU A 56 14.06 -16.56 -0.84
N GLU A 57 15.12 -16.91 -1.58
CA GLU A 57 16.53 -16.59 -1.25
C GLU A 57 16.76 -15.08 -1.17
N ASP A 58 16.08 -14.40 -2.07
CA ASP A 58 15.99 -12.99 -2.25
C ASP A 58 15.36 -12.31 -1.01
N LEU A 59 14.37 -12.94 -0.35
CA LEU A 59 13.76 -12.46 0.90
C LEU A 59 14.63 -12.79 2.13
N LYS A 60 15.28 -13.95 2.14
CA LYS A 60 16.21 -14.35 3.22
C LYS A 60 17.42 -13.43 3.33
N SER A 61 17.74 -12.71 2.25
CA SER A 61 18.86 -11.77 2.18
C SER A 61 18.47 -10.32 2.52
N PHE A 62 17.33 -10.10 3.18
CA PHE A 62 16.88 -8.75 3.56
C PHE A 62 17.95 -7.97 4.34
N ARG A 63 18.18 -6.72 3.92
CA ARG A 63 19.19 -5.81 4.49
C ARG A 63 20.64 -6.32 4.42
N GLN A 64 20.93 -7.34 3.63
CA GLN A 64 22.29 -7.81 3.40
C GLN A 64 22.96 -7.05 2.25
N TRP A 65 24.29 -6.98 2.29
CA TRP A 65 25.10 -6.33 1.26
C TRP A 65 24.85 -6.93 -0.13
N GLY A 66 24.64 -6.08 -1.13
CA GLY A 66 24.37 -6.49 -2.52
C GLY A 66 23.06 -7.25 -2.72
N SER A 67 22.18 -7.28 -1.70
CA SER A 67 20.86 -7.88 -1.84
C SER A 67 19.92 -6.97 -2.64
N LYS A 68 18.95 -7.58 -3.30
CA LYS A 68 17.83 -6.91 -3.97
C LYS A 68 16.64 -6.68 -3.01
N THR A 69 16.89 -6.73 -1.70
CA THR A 69 15.92 -6.47 -0.63
C THR A 69 16.53 -5.50 0.39
N PRO A 70 16.83 -4.25 -0.05
CA PRO A 70 17.37 -3.23 0.83
C PRO A 70 16.41 -2.89 1.98
N GLY A 71 16.94 -2.21 3.00
CA GLY A 71 16.17 -1.86 4.19
C GLY A 71 15.03 -0.87 3.97
N HIS A 72 15.10 -0.11 2.88
CA HIS A 72 14.03 0.71 2.33
C HIS A 72 13.92 0.42 0.82
N PRO A 73 12.73 0.56 0.20
CA PRO A 73 12.57 0.28 -1.23
C PRO A 73 13.39 1.23 -2.11
N GLU A 74 14.12 0.67 -3.07
CA GLU A 74 14.99 1.40 -4.01
C GLU A 74 14.67 0.97 -5.45
N ASN A 75 14.29 1.92 -6.30
CA ASN A 75 13.87 1.61 -7.69
C ASN A 75 15.02 1.16 -8.60
N PHE A 76 16.25 1.58 -8.28
CA PHE A 76 17.45 1.27 -9.04
C PHE A 76 18.01 -0.11 -8.71
N GLU A 77 17.69 -0.67 -7.54
CA GLU A 77 18.09 -2.01 -7.13
C GLU A 77 17.03 -3.07 -7.44
N THR A 78 15.74 -2.73 -7.27
CA THR A 78 14.66 -3.72 -7.23
C THR A 78 13.62 -3.47 -8.33
N PRO A 79 13.65 -4.26 -9.44
CA PRO A 79 12.63 -4.18 -10.48
C PRO A 79 11.21 -4.36 -9.91
N GLY A 80 10.29 -3.48 -10.32
CA GLY A 80 8.92 -3.43 -9.80
C GLY A 80 8.72 -2.50 -8.59
N ILE A 81 9.80 -1.90 -8.06
CA ILE A 81 9.73 -0.71 -7.22
C ILE A 81 9.81 0.51 -8.14
N GLU A 82 8.73 1.30 -8.17
CA GLU A 82 8.63 2.45 -9.09
C GLU A 82 9.49 3.64 -8.62
N VAL A 83 9.56 3.87 -7.31
CA VAL A 83 10.27 5.00 -6.70
C VAL A 83 11.00 4.59 -5.43
N THR A 84 12.15 5.22 -5.19
CA THR A 84 12.89 5.07 -3.93
C THR A 84 12.16 5.81 -2.80
N THR A 85 11.99 5.15 -1.65
CA THR A 85 11.31 5.69 -0.46
C THR A 85 12.11 5.38 0.80
N GLY A 86 11.62 5.81 1.97
CA GLY A 86 12.33 5.69 3.26
C GLY A 86 12.25 7.01 4.03
N PRO A 87 12.70 8.12 3.45
CA PRO A 87 12.37 9.45 3.96
C PRO A 87 10.84 9.66 3.91
N LEU A 88 10.23 9.80 5.08
CA LEU A 88 8.77 9.91 5.22
C LEU A 88 8.22 11.08 4.39
N GLY A 89 7.11 10.85 3.69
CA GLY A 89 6.42 11.85 2.87
C GLY A 89 6.85 11.92 1.40
N GLN A 90 8.04 11.43 1.05
CA GLN A 90 8.48 11.47 -0.36
C GLN A 90 7.61 10.59 -1.27
N GLY A 91 7.13 9.46 -0.73
CA GLY A 91 6.26 8.53 -1.47
C GLY A 91 5.00 9.21 -2.01
N ILE A 92 4.28 9.95 -1.16
CA ILE A 92 3.06 10.66 -1.54
C ILE A 92 3.30 11.74 -2.60
N ALA A 93 4.35 12.54 -2.45
CA ALA A 93 4.73 13.53 -3.48
C ALA A 93 5.03 12.85 -4.83
N ASN A 94 5.76 11.74 -4.81
CA ASN A 94 6.07 10.98 -6.02
C ASN A 94 4.81 10.45 -6.71
N ALA A 95 3.84 9.87 -5.99
CA ALA A 95 2.66 9.35 -6.67
C ALA A 95 1.69 10.45 -7.12
N VAL A 96 1.67 11.62 -6.48
CA VAL A 96 0.99 12.80 -7.05
C VAL A 96 1.59 13.13 -8.41
N GLY A 97 2.93 13.15 -8.52
CA GLY A 97 3.61 13.31 -9.81
C GLY A 97 3.28 12.23 -10.84
N LEU A 98 3.23 10.95 -10.42
CA LEU A 98 2.87 9.84 -11.30
C LEU A 98 1.40 9.90 -11.76
N ALA A 99 0.47 10.32 -10.91
CA ALA A 99 -0.94 10.52 -11.25
C ALA A 99 -1.13 11.73 -12.17
N LEU A 100 -0.38 12.82 -11.95
CA LEU A 100 -0.34 13.97 -12.85
C LEU A 100 0.15 13.56 -14.25
N ALA A 101 1.26 12.81 -14.32
CA ALA A 101 1.82 12.32 -15.58
C ALA A 101 0.82 11.43 -16.32
N GLU A 102 0.13 10.53 -15.61
CA GLU A 102 -0.93 9.70 -16.18
C GLU A 102 -2.06 10.55 -16.76
N LYS A 103 -2.60 11.49 -15.97
CA LYS A 103 -3.72 12.35 -16.40
C LYS A 103 -3.34 13.19 -17.61
N HIS A 104 -2.11 13.71 -17.63
CA HIS A 104 -1.58 14.47 -18.76
C HIS A 104 -1.47 13.62 -20.03
N LEU A 105 -0.87 12.43 -19.94
CA LEU A 105 -0.72 11.52 -21.07
C LEU A 105 -2.06 11.02 -21.58
N ALA A 106 -2.98 10.66 -20.69
CA ALA A 106 -4.33 10.26 -21.03
C ALA A 106 -5.07 11.37 -21.78
N ALA A 107 -5.02 12.62 -21.31
CA ALA A 107 -5.64 13.75 -21.99
C ALA A 107 -5.04 14.03 -23.37
N ARG A 108 -3.73 13.81 -23.53
CA ARG A 108 -3.00 14.08 -24.78
C ARG A 108 -3.17 12.99 -25.83
N PHE A 109 -3.25 11.72 -25.42
CA PHE A 109 -3.14 10.58 -26.32
C PHE A 109 -4.39 9.69 -26.40
N ASN A 110 -5.24 9.64 -25.38
CA ASN A 110 -6.48 8.84 -25.49
C ASN A 110 -7.42 9.46 -26.53
N LYS A 111 -8.12 8.60 -27.27
CA LYS A 111 -9.16 8.97 -28.25
C LYS A 111 -10.49 8.35 -27.85
N PRO A 112 -11.63 8.90 -28.30
CA PRO A 112 -12.91 8.22 -28.16
C PRO A 112 -12.81 6.79 -28.72
N GLY A 113 -13.11 5.78 -27.89
CA GLY A 113 -13.00 4.37 -28.25
C GLY A 113 -11.61 3.72 -28.10
N ALA A 114 -10.56 4.47 -27.73
CA ALA A 114 -9.22 3.94 -27.53
C ALA A 114 -8.51 4.60 -26.33
N LYS A 115 -8.46 3.89 -25.20
CA LYS A 115 -7.73 4.29 -24.00
C LYS A 115 -6.40 3.54 -23.93
N VAL A 116 -5.30 4.24 -24.20
CA VAL A 116 -3.94 3.68 -24.20
C VAL A 116 -3.23 3.93 -22.86
N CYS A 117 -3.63 4.99 -22.14
CA CYS A 117 -3.13 5.33 -20.80
C CYS A 117 -4.30 5.35 -19.79
N ASP A 118 -4.36 4.34 -18.91
CA ASP A 118 -5.39 4.22 -17.86
C ASP A 118 -4.98 3.46 -16.55
N PRO A 119 -3.80 3.70 -15.93
CA PRO A 119 -3.41 3.04 -14.67
C PRO A 119 -3.89 3.77 -13.39
N TRP A 120 -4.04 3.02 -12.29
CA TRP A 120 -4.36 3.50 -10.92
C TRP A 120 -3.09 3.64 -10.05
N ARG A 121 -3.14 4.40 -8.94
CA ARG A 121 -1.99 4.69 -8.03
C ARG A 121 -2.38 4.61 -6.52
N TRP A 122 -1.47 4.08 -5.68
CA TRP A 122 -1.59 3.82 -4.22
C TRP A 122 -0.39 4.37 -3.41
N LEU A 123 -0.59 4.67 -2.11
CA LEU A 123 0.35 5.46 -1.27
C LEU A 123 0.28 5.20 0.26
N SER A 124 1.30 5.69 0.99
CA SER A 124 1.37 5.92 2.46
C SER A 124 2.11 7.24 2.85
N ASP A 125 2.03 7.68 4.13
CA ASP A 125 2.12 9.09 4.62
C ASP A 125 3.54 9.67 5.00
N GLY A 126 3.64 11.02 5.16
CA GLY A 126 4.72 11.79 5.81
C GLY A 126 4.86 13.27 5.37
N GLY A 127 5.72 14.08 6.03
CA GLY A 127 5.61 15.56 6.17
C GLY A 127 5.47 16.50 4.94
N ILE A 128 5.96 16.18 3.74
CA ILE A 128 5.66 16.96 2.51
C ILE A 128 4.25 16.64 1.94
N SER A 129 3.53 15.73 2.59
CA SER A 129 2.22 15.22 2.17
C SER A 129 1.20 16.33 1.98
N ASN A 130 1.20 17.36 2.82
CA ASN A 130 0.14 18.38 2.77
C ASN A 130 0.19 19.22 1.49
N GLU A 131 1.38 19.64 1.05
CA GLU A 131 1.56 20.39 -0.20
C GLU A 131 1.19 19.53 -1.42
N ALA A 132 1.65 18.29 -1.44
CA ALA A 132 1.33 17.35 -2.50
C ALA A 132 -0.17 17.03 -2.56
N ALA A 133 -0.80 16.82 -1.39
CA ALA A 133 -2.21 16.54 -1.27
C ALA A 133 -3.07 17.73 -1.68
N PHE A 134 -2.66 18.95 -1.34
CA PHE A 134 -3.29 20.18 -1.82
C PHE A 134 -3.32 20.23 -3.36
N LEU A 135 -2.17 20.02 -4.02
CA LEU A 135 -2.10 20.02 -5.48
C LEU A 135 -2.94 18.91 -6.11
N ALA A 136 -2.94 17.71 -5.52
CA ALA A 136 -3.72 16.59 -6.02
C ALA A 136 -5.23 16.85 -5.97
N GLY A 137 -5.72 17.46 -4.89
CA GLY A 137 -7.11 17.87 -4.76
C GLY A 137 -7.46 19.00 -5.72
N HIS A 138 -6.62 20.03 -5.79
CA HIS A 138 -6.79 21.14 -6.74
C HIS A 138 -6.87 20.66 -8.20
N TRP A 139 -6.05 19.68 -8.59
CA TRP A 139 -6.06 19.11 -9.93
C TRP A 139 -7.12 18.04 -10.17
N GLY A 140 -7.89 17.62 -9.15
CA GLY A 140 -8.91 16.59 -9.27
C GLY A 140 -8.34 15.27 -9.82
N LEU A 141 -7.31 14.73 -9.17
CA LEU A 141 -6.65 13.49 -9.58
C LEU A 141 -7.48 12.25 -9.21
N GLY A 142 -8.60 12.02 -9.88
CA GLY A 142 -9.57 10.94 -9.58
C GLY A 142 -9.05 9.50 -9.59
N LYS A 143 -7.87 9.24 -10.15
CA LYS A 143 -7.25 7.90 -10.16
C LYS A 143 -6.22 7.70 -9.06
N LEU A 144 -6.00 8.73 -8.22
CA LEU A 144 -5.14 8.66 -7.06
C LEU A 144 -5.95 8.19 -5.86
N ILE A 145 -5.58 7.04 -5.30
CA ILE A 145 -6.20 6.48 -4.09
C ILE A 145 -5.11 6.28 -3.05
N ALA A 146 -5.09 7.05 -1.96
CA ALA A 146 -4.14 6.89 -0.87
C ALA A 146 -4.73 6.00 0.24
N PHE A 147 -3.90 5.14 0.85
CA PHE A 147 -4.27 4.41 2.05
C PHE A 147 -3.55 5.04 3.25
N TYR A 148 -4.31 5.42 4.27
CA TYR A 148 -3.76 5.93 5.52
C TYR A 148 -3.90 4.86 6.60
N ASP A 149 -2.77 4.30 7.03
CA ASP A 149 -2.70 3.34 8.13
C ASP A 149 -2.89 4.06 9.47
N ASP A 150 -4.14 4.11 9.91
CA ASP A 150 -4.58 4.76 11.15
C ASP A 150 -4.47 3.78 12.32
N ASN A 151 -3.23 3.56 12.76
CA ASN A 151 -2.90 2.59 13.82
C ASN A 151 -2.60 3.22 15.18
N HIS A 152 -2.68 4.55 15.27
CA HIS A 152 -2.41 5.38 16.47
C HIS A 152 -1.02 5.22 17.10
N ILE A 153 -0.04 4.60 16.42
CA ILE A 153 1.31 4.38 16.94
C ILE A 153 2.38 5.02 16.04
N SER A 154 3.33 5.65 16.72
CA SER A 154 4.51 6.35 16.22
C SER A 154 5.76 5.75 16.89
N ILE A 155 6.96 6.13 16.44
CA ILE A 155 8.22 5.77 17.13
C ILE A 155 8.17 6.22 18.60
N ASP A 156 7.59 7.40 18.84
CA ASP A 156 7.48 8.02 20.16
C ASP A 156 6.36 7.43 21.04
N GLY A 157 5.65 6.39 20.57
CA GLY A 157 4.51 5.83 21.29
C GLY A 157 3.18 6.20 20.65
N ASP A 158 2.17 6.42 21.48
CA ASP A 158 0.84 6.83 21.04
C ASP A 158 0.90 8.16 20.28
N THR A 159 0.23 8.24 19.13
CA THR A 159 0.13 9.46 18.32
C THR A 159 -0.39 10.66 19.10
N ALA A 160 -1.24 10.47 20.13
CA ALA A 160 -1.82 11.55 20.92
C ALA A 160 -0.79 12.46 21.61
N ILE A 161 0.46 12.02 21.78
CA ILE A 161 1.53 12.84 22.34
C ILE A 161 1.87 14.06 21.46
N ALA A 162 1.70 13.95 20.14
CA ALA A 162 2.15 14.97 19.18
C ALA A 162 1.28 15.11 17.92
N PHE A 163 0.23 14.31 17.77
CA PHE A 163 -0.61 14.25 16.59
C PHE A 163 -2.06 13.95 16.96
N THR A 164 -2.86 15.00 17.09
CA THR A 164 -4.28 14.95 17.52
C THR A 164 -5.21 15.69 16.55
N GLU A 165 -4.70 16.06 15.37
CA GLU A 165 -5.52 16.71 14.35
C GLU A 165 -6.57 15.75 13.76
N ASN A 166 -7.61 16.33 13.16
CA ASN A 166 -8.56 15.57 12.37
C ASN A 166 -8.07 15.46 10.92
N VAL A 167 -7.43 14.33 10.60
CA VAL A 167 -6.89 14.05 9.26
C VAL A 167 -8.00 14.02 8.21
N ASP A 168 -9.16 13.45 8.53
CA ASP A 168 -10.30 13.35 7.61
C ASP A 168 -10.73 14.74 7.16
N GLN A 169 -10.97 15.64 8.12
CA GLN A 169 -11.38 17.03 7.86
C GLN A 169 -10.32 17.81 7.08
N ARG A 170 -9.02 17.58 7.37
CA ARG A 170 -7.95 18.20 6.60
C ARG A 170 -8.00 17.76 5.14
N PHE A 171 -8.14 16.46 4.86
CA PHE A 171 -8.21 15.96 3.48
C PHE A 171 -9.49 16.38 2.75
N GLU A 172 -10.63 16.41 3.43
CA GLU A 172 -11.87 16.98 2.90
C GLU A 172 -11.66 18.45 2.48
N ALA A 173 -11.01 19.25 3.33
CA ALA A 173 -10.69 20.65 3.04
C ALA A 173 -9.71 20.81 1.86
N LEU A 174 -8.84 19.82 1.63
CA LEU A 174 -7.95 19.78 0.47
C LEU A 174 -8.66 19.33 -0.82
N GLY A 175 -9.95 18.99 -0.77
CA GLY A 175 -10.73 18.58 -1.94
C GLY A 175 -10.68 17.07 -2.25
N TRP A 176 -10.34 16.25 -1.27
CA TRP A 176 -10.31 14.79 -1.41
C TRP A 176 -11.66 14.15 -1.09
N HIS A 177 -11.92 12.99 -1.68
CA HIS A 177 -12.93 12.06 -1.18
C HIS A 177 -12.34 11.25 -0.02
N VAL A 178 -13.07 11.08 1.08
CA VAL A 178 -12.57 10.37 2.26
C VAL A 178 -13.47 9.19 2.59
N ILE A 179 -12.87 8.01 2.75
CA ILE A 179 -13.54 6.77 3.14
C ILE A 179 -12.86 6.24 4.39
N TRP A 180 -13.62 5.80 5.38
CA TRP A 180 -13.08 5.20 6.60
C TRP A 180 -13.48 3.74 6.76
N VAL A 181 -12.49 2.84 6.70
CA VAL A 181 -12.62 1.42 7.02
C VAL A 181 -12.16 1.21 8.46
N LYS A 182 -13.10 0.89 9.35
CA LYS A 182 -12.84 0.81 10.81
C LYS A 182 -12.15 -0.47 11.25
N ASN A 183 -12.23 -1.53 10.45
CA ASN A 183 -11.60 -2.81 10.78
C ASN A 183 -10.86 -3.36 9.56
N PHE A 184 -9.61 -2.94 9.38
CA PHE A 184 -8.80 -3.47 8.29
C PHE A 184 -8.19 -4.84 8.60
N ASN A 185 -8.00 -5.18 9.87
CA ASN A 185 -7.35 -6.43 10.29
C ASN A 185 -8.10 -7.67 9.77
N THR A 186 -9.44 -7.61 9.70
CA THR A 186 -10.29 -8.74 9.26
C THR A 186 -11.43 -8.35 8.31
N GLY A 187 -11.70 -7.06 8.10
CA GLY A 187 -12.81 -6.56 7.27
C GLY A 187 -12.51 -6.53 5.77
N TYR A 188 -12.16 -7.67 5.19
CA TYR A 188 -11.76 -7.75 3.76
C TYR A 188 -12.84 -7.24 2.79
N ASP A 189 -14.12 -7.44 3.11
CA ASP A 189 -15.21 -6.97 2.26
C ASP A 189 -15.40 -5.45 2.34
N GLU A 190 -15.18 -4.84 3.50
CA GLU A 190 -15.19 -3.38 3.66
C GLU A 190 -14.07 -2.73 2.84
N ILE A 191 -12.89 -3.35 2.82
CA ILE A 191 -11.76 -2.88 2.00
C ILE A 191 -12.10 -2.94 0.51
N ARG A 192 -12.68 -4.06 0.05
CA ARG A 192 -13.11 -4.21 -1.36
C ARG A 192 -14.17 -3.17 -1.73
N ALA A 193 -15.14 -2.93 -0.85
CA ALA A 193 -16.17 -1.93 -1.04
C ALA A 193 -15.57 -0.52 -1.12
N ALA A 194 -14.65 -0.16 -0.21
CA ALA A 194 -13.97 1.13 -0.20
C ALA A 194 -13.17 1.37 -1.48
N ILE A 195 -12.44 0.37 -1.97
CA ILE A 195 -11.71 0.47 -3.25
C ILE A 195 -12.67 0.66 -4.42
N LYS A 196 -13.80 -0.08 -4.43
CA LYS A 196 -14.81 0.04 -5.48
C LYS A 196 -15.43 1.44 -5.50
N GLU A 197 -15.74 1.98 -4.32
CA GLU A 197 -16.27 3.34 -4.16
C GLU A 197 -15.25 4.39 -4.59
N ALA A 198 -14.00 4.29 -4.13
CA ALA A 198 -12.91 5.20 -4.51
C ALA A 198 -12.72 5.25 -6.03
N LYS A 199 -12.84 4.11 -6.72
CA LYS A 199 -12.76 4.05 -8.19
C LYS A 199 -13.94 4.69 -8.91
N ALA A 200 -15.09 4.80 -8.25
CA ALA A 200 -16.27 5.45 -8.82
C ALA A 200 -16.17 6.98 -8.75
N VAL A 201 -15.35 7.52 -7.84
CA VAL A 201 -15.07 8.95 -7.73
C VAL A 201 -13.97 9.34 -8.72
N THR A 202 -14.34 9.96 -9.82
CA THR A 202 -13.40 10.24 -10.94
C THR A 202 -12.87 11.66 -10.98
N ASP A 203 -13.43 12.56 -10.19
CA ASP A 203 -13.12 13.99 -10.18
C ASP A 203 -12.26 14.43 -8.98
N LYS A 204 -12.07 13.56 -7.98
CA LYS A 204 -11.29 13.84 -6.77
C LYS A 204 -10.35 12.70 -6.41
N PRO A 205 -9.13 12.98 -5.94
CA PRO A 205 -8.32 11.94 -5.31
C PRO A 205 -9.05 11.40 -4.06
N THR A 206 -8.84 10.12 -3.73
CA THR A 206 -9.49 9.47 -2.58
C THR A 206 -8.48 9.12 -1.50
N LEU A 207 -8.79 9.42 -0.24
CA LEU A 207 -8.12 8.91 0.94
C LEU A 207 -8.98 7.80 1.55
N ILE A 208 -8.44 6.58 1.60
CA ILE A 208 -9.03 5.49 2.37
C ILE A 208 -8.27 5.40 3.69
N LYS A 209 -8.86 5.94 4.75
CA LYS A 209 -8.38 5.75 6.12
C LYS A 209 -8.72 4.33 6.56
N VAL A 210 -7.71 3.59 6.99
CA VAL A 210 -7.86 2.20 7.42
C VAL A 210 -7.37 2.07 8.85
N THR A 211 -8.28 1.76 9.77
CA THR A 211 -7.90 1.51 11.16
C THR A 211 -7.34 0.10 11.28
N THR A 212 -6.09 -0.01 11.70
CA THR A 212 -5.38 -1.27 11.90
C THR A 212 -4.84 -1.37 13.33
N THR A 213 -4.31 -2.54 13.69
CA THR A 213 -3.50 -2.69 14.89
C THR A 213 -2.06 -2.97 14.47
N ILE A 214 -1.11 -2.10 14.83
CA ILE A 214 0.31 -2.35 14.52
C ILE A 214 0.77 -3.66 15.16
N GLY A 215 1.47 -4.50 14.39
CA GLY A 215 1.92 -5.82 14.85
C GLY A 215 0.78 -6.81 15.11
N TYR A 216 -0.39 -6.62 14.49
CA TYR A 216 -1.53 -7.54 14.58
C TYR A 216 -1.09 -9.01 14.46
N GLY A 217 -1.54 -9.84 15.40
CA GLY A 217 -1.15 -11.24 15.53
C GLY A 217 -0.01 -11.50 16.52
N SER A 218 0.74 -10.48 16.95
CA SER A 218 1.70 -10.64 18.06
C SER A 218 0.96 -10.61 19.41
N PRO A 219 0.99 -11.68 20.22
CA PRO A 219 0.27 -11.71 21.49
C PRO A 219 0.84 -10.70 22.50
N ASN A 220 2.14 -10.41 22.43
CA ASN A 220 2.85 -9.64 23.44
C ASN A 220 3.32 -8.25 22.97
N LYS A 221 3.37 -8.00 21.65
CA LYS A 221 3.87 -6.74 21.10
C LYS A 221 2.89 -5.99 20.20
N ALA A 222 1.70 -6.55 19.92
CA ALA A 222 0.69 -5.82 19.17
C ALA A 222 0.30 -4.52 19.89
N ASN A 223 -0.07 -3.50 19.11
CA ASN A 223 -0.48 -2.19 19.61
C ASN A 223 0.58 -1.47 20.47
N SER A 224 1.86 -1.63 20.15
CA SER A 224 2.99 -1.04 20.90
C SER A 224 4.02 -0.45 19.94
N TYR A 225 4.66 0.66 20.33
CA TYR A 225 5.81 1.21 19.59
C TYR A 225 6.97 0.21 19.49
N SER A 226 7.05 -0.75 20.41
CA SER A 226 8.12 -1.77 20.44
C SER A 226 8.11 -2.74 19.25
N VAL A 227 6.99 -2.85 18.51
CA VAL A 227 6.90 -3.65 17.28
C VAL A 227 7.24 -2.86 16.01
N HIS A 228 7.36 -1.52 16.10
CA HIS A 228 7.51 -0.65 14.94
C HIS A 228 8.82 -0.88 14.15
N GLY A 229 9.96 -0.87 14.86
CA GLY A 229 11.28 -0.86 14.21
C GLY A 229 12.22 -1.99 14.66
N ALA A 230 11.71 -2.96 15.42
CA ALA A 230 12.52 -4.02 16.01
C ALA A 230 12.01 -5.41 15.63
N CYS A 231 12.93 -6.37 15.58
CA CYS A 231 12.57 -7.76 15.35
C CYS A 231 11.64 -8.27 16.47
N VAL A 232 10.63 -9.04 16.09
CA VAL A 232 9.82 -9.80 17.04
C VAL A 232 10.50 -11.14 17.23
N TYR A 233 11.21 -11.31 18.35
CA TYR A 233 11.77 -12.61 18.71
C TYR A 233 10.63 -13.58 19.03
N ILE A 234 10.56 -14.68 18.29
CA ILE A 234 9.74 -15.84 18.67
C ILE A 234 10.55 -16.58 19.73
N THR A 235 10.36 -16.24 21.00
CA THR A 235 11.10 -16.88 22.09
C THR A 235 10.56 -18.27 22.45
N ASN A 236 9.35 -18.67 22.03
CA ASN A 236 8.86 -20.05 22.10
C ASN A 236 7.69 -20.28 21.11
N THR A 237 7.64 -21.45 20.48
CA THR A 237 6.56 -21.92 19.60
C THR A 237 5.28 -22.35 20.34
N LEU A 238 5.14 -21.99 21.63
CA LEU A 238 4.01 -22.38 22.49
C LEU A 238 3.01 -21.24 22.78
N ASP A 239 3.25 -20.03 22.26
CA ASP A 239 2.35 -18.87 22.43
C ASP A 239 1.41 -18.66 21.22
N LEU A 240 1.01 -19.74 20.55
CA LEU A 240 -0.08 -19.77 19.54
C LEU A 240 -1.27 -20.59 20.06
#